data_AF-A0AAW9BL08-F1
#
_entry.id   AF-A0AAW9BL08-F1
#
_cell.length_a   1.000
_cell.length_b   1.000
_cell.length_c   1.000
_cell.angle_alpha   90.00
_cell.angle_beta   90.00
_cell.angle_gamma   90.00
#
_symmetry.space_group_name_H-M   'P 1'
#
loop_
_entity.id
_entity.type
_entity.pdbx_description
1 polymer ?
#
loop_
_entity_poly.entity_id
_entity_poly.type
_entity_poly.pdbx_seq_one_letter_code
_entity_poly.pdbx_strand_id
1 'polypeptide(L)'
;MSTKLHWQSFGQGPDLVLLHGWGMNGAVWQQTVESLQPYFRVHVVDLPGYGHSAESHAEDLDHIANLVVQGAPEKAIWLGWSLGGLVATHVALNMPERVAKLITVASSPKFAAEKPWRGIQPNVLSAFTSQLLEDFSLTIERFMALQAMGSPSARKDVKQLKQAVLSRPQPNPESLLVGLNILADVDLRDALTSLSVPMLRLYGRLDGLVPIKVANDLSEQLPHTQQFVFNQSSHAPFITEHDEFCVQIREFAHD
;
A
#
# COMPACT_ATOMS: atom_id res chain seq x y z
N MET A 1 14.98 -18.62 -11.36
CA MET A 1 16.12 -17.80 -10.91
C MET A 1 15.55 -16.71 -10.02
N SER A 2 15.99 -16.61 -8.77
CA SER A 2 15.51 -15.59 -7.84
C SER A 2 16.00 -14.21 -8.28
N THR A 3 15.16 -13.44 -8.96
CA THR A 3 15.46 -12.05 -9.34
C THR A 3 15.30 -11.18 -8.11
N LYS A 4 16.44 -10.63 -7.63
CA LYS A 4 16.51 -9.68 -6.52
C LYS A 4 15.59 -8.48 -6.82
N LEU A 5 14.72 -8.14 -5.87
CA LEU A 5 13.85 -6.95 -6.01
C LEU A 5 14.67 -5.67 -6.11
N HIS A 6 14.13 -4.68 -6.82
CA HIS A 6 14.71 -3.36 -6.91
C HIS A 6 14.43 -2.55 -5.64
N TRP A 7 15.50 -2.16 -4.96
CA TRP A 7 15.48 -1.31 -3.77
C TRP A 7 16.26 -0.03 -4.01
N GLN A 8 15.73 1.07 -3.48
CA GLN A 8 16.43 2.35 -3.39
C GLN A 8 16.42 2.81 -1.94
N SER A 9 17.46 3.52 -1.50
CA SER A 9 17.57 3.98 -0.13
C SER A 9 18.12 5.40 -0.08
N PHE A 10 17.50 6.23 0.75
CA PHE A 10 17.77 7.67 0.82
C PHE A 10 17.86 8.11 2.27
N GLY A 11 18.66 9.14 2.54
CA GLY A 11 18.83 9.68 3.89
C GLY A 11 19.61 8.77 4.84
N GLN A 12 19.49 9.08 6.12
CA GLN A 12 20.13 8.39 7.24
C GLN A 12 19.17 8.43 8.45
N GLY A 13 19.40 7.58 9.45
CA GLY A 13 18.54 7.49 10.64
C GLY A 13 17.79 6.17 10.72
N PRO A 14 16.69 6.10 11.49
CA PRO A 14 15.88 4.88 11.60
C PRO A 14 15.35 4.43 10.23
N ASP A 15 15.32 3.12 9.99
CA ASP A 15 14.89 2.55 8.72
C ASP A 15 13.36 2.66 8.57
N LEU A 16 12.91 3.19 7.42
CA LEU A 16 11.50 3.30 7.03
C LEU A 16 11.31 2.66 5.64
N VAL A 17 10.61 1.54 5.57
CA VAL A 17 10.28 0.84 4.32
C VAL A 17 8.95 1.34 3.75
N LEU A 18 8.92 1.69 2.47
CA LEU A 18 7.73 2.15 1.75
C LEU A 18 7.30 1.13 0.68
N LEU A 19 6.10 0.56 0.82
CA LEU A 19 5.49 -0.39 -0.13
C LEU A 19 4.34 0.28 -0.90
N HIS A 20 4.39 0.24 -2.23
CA HIS A 20 3.37 0.84 -3.10
C HIS A 20 2.12 -0.05 -3.27
N GLY A 21 1.05 0.52 -3.84
CA GLY A 21 -0.19 -0.17 -4.17
C GLY A 21 -0.19 -0.92 -5.51
N TRP A 22 -1.30 -1.61 -5.81
CA TRP A 22 -1.48 -2.35 -7.05
C TRP A 22 -1.37 -1.46 -8.29
N GLY A 23 -0.70 -1.96 -9.33
CA GLY A 23 -0.50 -1.27 -10.61
C GLY A 23 0.49 -0.09 -10.56
N MET A 24 1.08 0.16 -9.38
CA MET A 24 2.03 1.24 -9.14
C MET A 24 3.46 0.71 -9.08
N ASN A 25 4.40 1.61 -8.79
CA ASN A 25 5.79 1.28 -8.47
C ASN A 25 6.35 2.33 -7.49
N GLY A 26 7.57 2.15 -7.03
CA GLY A 26 8.23 2.99 -6.03
C GLY A 26 8.35 4.47 -6.40
N ALA A 27 8.18 4.86 -7.68
CA ALA A 27 8.22 6.28 -8.06
C ALA A 27 7.09 7.10 -7.42
N VAL A 28 5.97 6.48 -7.02
CA VAL A 28 4.88 7.17 -6.32
C VAL A 28 5.33 7.81 -5.01
N TRP A 29 6.44 7.33 -4.44
CA TRP A 29 6.98 7.80 -3.18
C TRP A 29 7.98 8.95 -3.31
N GLN A 30 8.31 9.43 -4.51
CA GLN A 30 9.38 10.42 -4.70
C GLN A 30 9.24 11.63 -3.77
N GLN A 31 8.07 12.27 -3.73
CA GLN A 31 7.82 13.42 -2.86
C GLN A 31 7.88 13.05 -1.37
N THR A 32 7.44 11.84 -1.01
CA THR A 32 7.51 11.32 0.37
C THR A 32 8.95 11.08 0.81
N VAL A 33 9.79 10.52 -0.08
CA VAL A 33 11.22 10.37 0.15
C VAL A 33 11.88 11.73 0.39
N GLU A 34 11.60 12.73 -0.45
CA GLU A 34 12.17 14.06 -0.32
C GLU A 34 11.87 14.71 1.04
N SER A 35 10.63 14.58 1.53
CA SER A 35 10.19 15.12 2.82
C SER A 35 10.67 14.33 4.04
N LEU A 36 10.87 13.01 3.92
CA LEU A 36 11.16 12.12 5.05
C LEU A 36 12.64 11.71 5.18
N GLN A 37 13.44 11.78 4.10
CA GLN A 37 14.87 11.43 4.16
C GLN A 37 15.73 12.27 5.14
N PRO A 38 15.34 13.49 5.59
CA PRO A 38 16.06 14.18 6.67
C PRO A 38 15.88 13.53 8.04
N TYR A 39 14.86 12.68 8.22
CA TYR A 39 14.47 12.09 9.52
C TYR A 39 14.68 10.57 9.56
N PHE A 40 14.70 9.93 8.40
CA PHE A 40 14.76 8.47 8.25
C PHE A 40 15.77 8.06 7.18
N ARG A 41 16.24 6.81 7.30
CA ARG A 41 16.73 6.08 6.13
C ARG A 41 15.53 5.47 5.41
N VAL A 42 15.09 6.11 4.33
CA VAL A 42 13.88 5.70 3.60
C VAL A 42 14.24 4.66 2.54
N HIS A 43 13.63 3.48 2.63
CA HIS A 43 13.78 2.38 1.70
C HIS A 43 12.54 2.26 0.82
N VAL A 44 12.71 2.39 -0.49
CA VAL A 44 11.64 2.21 -1.47
C VAL A 44 11.90 0.93 -2.24
N VAL A 45 10.88 0.07 -2.31
CA VAL A 45 10.93 -1.17 -3.08
C VAL A 45 9.88 -1.17 -4.18
N ASP A 46 10.27 -1.68 -5.35
CA ASP A 46 9.32 -2.13 -6.35
C ASP A 46 8.91 -3.57 -6.01
N LEU A 47 7.63 -3.79 -5.72
CA LEU A 47 7.07 -5.11 -5.44
C LEU A 47 7.33 -6.07 -6.63
N PRO A 48 7.41 -7.40 -6.41
CA PRO A 48 7.65 -8.36 -7.48
C PRO A 48 6.61 -8.23 -8.60
N GLY A 49 7.08 -8.08 -9.83
CA GLY A 49 6.24 -7.90 -11.01
C GLY A 49 5.92 -6.44 -11.35
N TYR A 50 6.46 -5.47 -10.60
CA TYR A 50 6.20 -4.05 -10.80
C TYR A 50 7.50 -3.27 -11.04
N GLY A 51 7.43 -2.19 -11.82
CA GLY A 51 8.56 -1.27 -12.03
C GLY A 51 9.85 -1.98 -12.44
N HIS A 52 10.96 -1.68 -11.75
CA HIS A 52 12.26 -2.34 -12.01
C HIS A 52 12.35 -3.77 -11.47
N SER A 53 11.33 -4.25 -10.76
CA SER A 53 11.16 -5.65 -10.33
C SER A 53 10.19 -6.42 -11.26
N ALA A 54 9.94 -5.94 -12.48
CA ALA A 54 8.97 -6.56 -13.42
C ALA A 54 9.27 -8.03 -13.76
N GLU A 55 10.55 -8.42 -13.75
CA GLU A 55 11.00 -9.80 -14.01
C GLU A 55 10.98 -10.70 -12.76
N SER A 56 10.51 -10.18 -11.62
CA SER A 56 10.32 -10.95 -10.40
C SER A 56 8.89 -11.47 -10.33
N HIS A 57 8.75 -12.73 -9.94
CA HIS A 57 7.46 -13.40 -9.85
C HIS A 57 7.18 -13.79 -8.40
N ALA A 58 5.92 -13.65 -8.00
CA ALA A 58 5.40 -14.12 -6.73
C ALA A 58 4.01 -14.71 -6.97
N GLU A 59 3.67 -15.74 -6.21
CA GLU A 59 2.45 -16.53 -6.44
C GLU A 59 1.28 -16.03 -5.59
N ASP A 60 1.58 -15.50 -4.40
CA ASP A 60 0.60 -15.05 -3.41
C ASP A 60 1.21 -14.00 -2.46
N LEU A 61 0.42 -13.59 -1.47
CA LEU A 61 0.83 -12.60 -0.47
C LEU A 61 2.04 -13.05 0.36
N ASP A 62 2.12 -14.33 0.71
CA ASP A 62 3.21 -14.86 1.53
C ASP A 62 4.53 -14.85 0.76
N HIS A 63 4.50 -15.26 -0.51
CA HIS A 63 5.65 -15.20 -1.39
C HIS A 63 6.12 -13.76 -1.62
N ILE A 64 5.20 -12.81 -1.84
CA ILE A 64 5.54 -11.38 -1.93
C ILE A 64 6.24 -10.90 -0.65
N ALA A 65 5.66 -11.18 0.52
CA ALA A 65 6.22 -10.77 1.80
C ALA A 65 7.63 -11.34 2.02
N ASN A 66 7.82 -12.63 1.75
CA ASN A 66 9.12 -13.29 1.87
C ASN A 66 10.18 -12.67 0.94
N LEU A 67 9.84 -12.37 -0.32
CA LEU A 67 10.77 -11.73 -1.26
C LEU A 67 11.15 -10.31 -0.82
N VAL A 68 10.19 -9.53 -0.32
CA VAL A 68 10.44 -8.17 0.18
C VAL A 68 11.35 -8.21 1.41
N VAL A 69 11.06 -9.09 2.37
CA VAL A 69 11.81 -9.20 3.63
C VAL A 69 13.27 -9.62 3.43
N GLN A 70 13.59 -10.37 2.36
CA GLN A 70 14.97 -10.73 2.00
C GLN A 70 15.85 -9.51 1.65
N GLY A 71 15.26 -8.45 1.08
CA GLY A 71 15.97 -7.23 0.70
C GLY A 71 15.86 -6.10 1.72
N ALA A 72 14.99 -6.23 2.70
CA ALA A 72 14.72 -5.21 3.72
C ALA A 72 15.79 -5.18 4.83
N PRO A 73 15.94 -4.06 5.55
CA PRO A 73 16.75 -3.96 6.76
C PRO A 73 16.38 -5.00 7.83
N GLU A 74 17.26 -5.23 8.80
CA GLU A 74 17.03 -6.20 9.88
C GLU A 74 15.74 -5.87 10.66
N LYS A 75 15.51 -4.60 10.98
CA LYS A 75 14.27 -4.13 11.62
C LYS A 75 13.97 -2.70 11.18
N ALA A 76 12.74 -2.44 10.73
CA ALA A 76 12.34 -1.14 10.21
C ALA A 76 10.92 -0.76 10.61
N ILE A 77 10.55 0.50 10.45
CA ILE A 77 9.14 0.91 10.35
C ILE A 77 8.67 0.50 8.96
N TRP A 78 7.51 -0.16 8.88
CA TRP A 78 6.94 -0.62 7.60
C TRP A 78 5.70 0.20 7.27
N LEU A 79 5.77 0.95 6.18
CA LEU A 79 4.65 1.70 5.63
C LEU A 79 4.17 1.03 4.35
N GLY A 80 2.90 0.65 4.31
CA GLY A 80 2.29 0.03 3.15
C GLY A 80 1.05 0.77 2.66
N TRP A 81 1.02 1.13 1.38
CA TRP A 81 -0.14 1.73 0.74
C TRP A 81 -0.98 0.69 0.00
N SER A 82 -2.28 0.65 0.28
CA SER A 82 -3.24 -0.21 -0.43
C SER A 82 -2.82 -1.69 -0.37
N LEU A 83 -2.55 -2.35 -1.51
CA LEU A 83 -1.93 -3.69 -1.58
C LEU A 83 -0.65 -3.79 -0.73
N GLY A 84 0.24 -2.80 -0.78
CA GLY A 84 1.43 -2.75 0.05
C GLY A 84 1.10 -2.75 1.55
N GLY A 85 -0.07 -2.26 1.94
CA GLY A 85 -0.59 -2.36 3.31
C GLY A 85 -0.88 -3.80 3.74
N LEU A 86 -1.43 -4.64 2.85
CA LEU A 86 -1.57 -6.08 3.11
C LEU A 86 -0.21 -6.76 3.26
N VAL A 87 0.75 -6.43 2.39
CA VAL A 87 2.12 -6.97 2.47
C VAL A 87 2.79 -6.58 3.79
N ALA A 88 2.76 -5.30 4.16
CA ALA A 88 3.33 -4.83 5.43
C ALA A 88 2.64 -5.47 6.65
N THR A 89 1.32 -5.62 6.60
CA THR A 89 0.55 -6.29 7.66
C THR A 89 0.93 -7.77 7.78
N HIS A 90 1.06 -8.47 6.65
CA HIS A 90 1.48 -9.88 6.63
C HIS A 90 2.89 -10.07 7.20
N VAL A 91 3.84 -9.18 6.88
CA VAL A 91 5.18 -9.18 7.48
C VAL A 91 5.08 -8.95 8.99
N ALA A 92 4.29 -7.97 9.45
CA ALA A 92 4.14 -7.67 10.87
C ALA A 92 3.50 -8.80 11.69
N LEU A 93 2.62 -9.60 11.08
CA LEU A 93 1.97 -10.74 11.72
C LEU A 93 2.89 -11.97 11.79
N ASN A 94 3.64 -12.25 10.73
CA ASN A 94 4.40 -13.50 10.60
C ASN A 94 5.88 -13.35 10.97
N MET A 95 6.42 -12.13 10.94
CA MET A 95 7.84 -11.81 11.17
C MET A 95 7.97 -10.54 12.04
N PRO A 96 7.32 -10.49 13.22
CA PRO A 96 7.23 -9.28 14.04
C PRO A 96 8.60 -8.74 14.48
N GLU A 97 9.63 -9.57 14.54
CA GLU A 97 11.01 -9.17 14.83
C GLU A 97 11.58 -8.21 13.77
N ARG A 98 11.09 -8.29 12.52
CA ARG A 98 11.48 -7.43 11.40
C ARG A 98 10.76 -6.07 11.39
N VAL A 99 9.77 -5.89 12.26
CA VAL A 99 8.88 -4.71 12.26
C VAL A 99 9.00 -3.96 13.58
N ALA A 100 9.51 -2.73 13.52
CA ALA A 100 9.51 -1.81 14.66
C ALA A 100 8.11 -1.23 14.90
N LYS A 101 7.46 -0.76 13.83
CA LYS A 101 6.11 -0.21 13.81
C LYS A 101 5.47 -0.46 12.45
N LEU A 102 4.15 -0.57 12.40
CA LEU A 102 3.36 -0.75 11.17
C LEU A 102 2.56 0.51 10.86
N ILE A 103 2.63 0.98 9.61
CA ILE A 103 1.81 2.07 9.09
C ILE A 103 1.08 1.56 7.85
N THR A 104 -0.25 1.60 7.87
CA THR A 104 -1.06 1.28 6.68
C THR A 104 -1.71 2.53 6.14
N VAL A 105 -1.62 2.75 4.83
CA VAL A 105 -2.19 3.92 4.14
C VAL A 105 -3.26 3.46 3.17
N ALA A 106 -4.48 3.97 3.30
CA ALA A 106 -5.61 3.64 2.43
C ALA A 106 -5.70 2.12 2.15
N SER A 107 -5.59 1.32 3.22
CA SER A 107 -5.55 -0.14 3.14
C SER A 107 -6.58 -0.76 4.07
N SER A 108 -6.98 -1.98 3.75
CA SER A 108 -7.96 -2.77 4.49
C SER A 108 -7.42 -4.17 4.73
N PRO A 109 -7.62 -4.79 5.90
CA PRO A 109 -7.27 -6.20 6.12
C PRO A 109 -8.09 -7.15 5.24
N LYS A 110 -9.22 -6.68 4.70
CA LYS A 110 -10.00 -7.36 3.67
C LYS A 110 -10.57 -6.34 2.70
N PHE A 111 -10.14 -6.37 1.45
CA PHE A 111 -10.61 -5.41 0.45
C PHE A 111 -11.98 -5.78 -0.12
N ALA A 112 -12.26 -7.07 -0.33
CA ALA A 112 -13.56 -7.53 -0.78
C ALA A 112 -14.65 -7.34 0.28
N ALA A 113 -15.80 -6.83 -0.14
CA ALA A 113 -16.98 -6.71 0.72
C ALA A 113 -17.57 -8.10 1.01
N GLU A 114 -17.90 -8.34 2.29
CA GLU A 114 -18.59 -9.55 2.75
C GLU A 114 -19.46 -9.17 3.94
N LYS A 115 -20.79 -9.21 3.82
CA LYS A 115 -21.67 -8.71 4.89
C LYS A 115 -21.33 -9.34 6.25
N PRO A 116 -21.15 -8.55 7.33
CA PRO A 116 -21.41 -7.11 7.45
C PRO A 116 -20.24 -6.18 7.03
N TRP A 117 -19.09 -6.74 6.66
CA TRP A 117 -17.89 -6.01 6.25
C TRP A 117 -18.05 -5.24 4.95
N ARG A 118 -17.46 -4.05 4.92
CA ARG A 118 -17.53 -3.10 3.81
C ARG A 118 -16.22 -3.11 3.05
N GLY A 119 -16.33 -3.00 1.74
CA GLY A 119 -15.19 -3.00 0.85
C GLY A 119 -15.64 -2.88 -0.60
N ILE A 120 -14.74 -3.27 -1.50
CA ILE A 120 -14.99 -3.35 -2.93
C ILE A 120 -15.94 -4.53 -3.17
N GLN A 121 -17.00 -4.32 -3.94
CA GLN A 121 -17.91 -5.41 -4.26
C GLN A 121 -17.17 -6.50 -5.07
N PRO A 122 -17.33 -7.80 -4.75
CA PRO A 122 -16.59 -8.87 -5.43
C PRO A 122 -16.74 -8.87 -6.95
N ASN A 123 -17.91 -8.50 -7.46
CA ASN A 123 -18.14 -8.38 -8.91
C ASN A 123 -17.34 -7.23 -9.56
N VAL A 124 -17.01 -6.18 -8.81
CA VAL A 124 -16.13 -5.09 -9.29
C VAL A 124 -14.69 -5.60 -9.42
N LEU A 125 -14.19 -6.35 -8.44
CA LEU A 125 -12.86 -6.98 -8.52
C LEU A 125 -12.79 -8.00 -9.67
N SER A 126 -13.81 -8.86 -9.81
CA SER A 126 -13.90 -9.80 -10.94
C SER A 126 -13.93 -9.08 -12.29
N ALA A 127 -14.63 -7.95 -12.41
CA ALA A 127 -14.63 -7.14 -13.62
C ALA A 127 -13.25 -6.54 -13.93
N PHE A 128 -12.49 -6.11 -12.91
CA PHE A 128 -11.10 -5.68 -13.09
C PHE A 128 -10.22 -6.82 -13.60
N THR A 129 -10.37 -8.02 -13.05
CA THR A 129 -9.62 -9.21 -13.51
C THR A 129 -9.93 -9.52 -14.98
N SER A 130 -11.19 -9.50 -15.39
CA SER A 130 -11.56 -9.72 -16.79
C SER A 130 -11.02 -8.63 -17.72
N GLN A 131 -11.11 -7.35 -17.33
CA GLN A 131 -10.60 -6.23 -18.12
C GLN A 131 -9.07 -6.24 -18.23
N LEU A 132 -8.38 -6.71 -17.19
CA LEU A 132 -6.92 -6.85 -17.20
C LEU A 132 -6.44 -7.85 -18.26
N LEU A 133 -7.19 -8.95 -18.46
CA LEU A 133 -6.91 -9.95 -19.49
C LEU A 133 -7.15 -9.41 -20.91
N GLU A 134 -8.01 -8.40 -21.06
CA GLU A 134 -8.30 -7.75 -22.35
C GLU A 134 -7.31 -6.63 -22.67
N ASP A 135 -7.10 -5.70 -21.73
CA ASP A 135 -6.20 -4.54 -21.86
C ASP A 135 -5.70 -4.10 -20.48
N PHE A 136 -4.51 -4.55 -20.12
CA PHE A 136 -3.95 -4.23 -18.81
C PHE A 136 -3.60 -2.73 -18.66
N SER A 137 -3.21 -2.06 -19.74
CA SER A 137 -2.80 -0.66 -19.69
C SER A 137 -3.99 0.24 -19.39
N LEU A 138 -5.10 0.04 -20.11
CA LEU A 138 -6.34 0.76 -19.84
C LEU A 138 -6.91 0.43 -18.46
N THR A 139 -6.76 -0.82 -18.01
CA THR A 139 -7.23 -1.26 -16.70
C THR A 139 -6.48 -0.55 -15.56
N ILE A 140 -5.16 -0.40 -15.66
CA ILE A 140 -4.36 0.38 -14.69
C ILE A 140 -4.81 1.85 -14.69
N GLU A 141 -5.06 2.46 -15.86
CA GLU A 141 -5.56 3.84 -15.95
C GLU A 141 -6.93 4.02 -15.28
N ARG A 142 -7.85 3.08 -15.48
CA ARG A 142 -9.16 3.07 -14.81
C ARG A 142 -9.01 2.94 -13.29
N PHE A 143 -8.09 2.09 -12.83
CA PHE A 143 -7.83 1.92 -11.41
C PHE A 143 -7.26 3.21 -10.78
N MET A 144 -6.30 3.89 -11.45
CA MET A 144 -5.80 5.20 -11.02
C MET A 144 -6.93 6.24 -10.88
N ALA A 145 -7.87 6.24 -11.82
CA ALA A 145 -9.01 7.15 -11.76
C ALA A 145 -9.92 6.89 -10.54
N LEU A 146 -10.12 5.62 -10.17
CA LEU A 146 -10.85 5.27 -8.95
C LEU A 146 -10.15 5.76 -7.68
N GLN A 147 -8.81 5.64 -7.63
CA GLN A 147 -8.01 6.07 -6.47
C GLN A 147 -8.12 7.57 -6.18
N ALA A 148 -8.35 8.38 -7.21
CA ALA A 148 -8.49 9.84 -7.08
C ALA A 148 -9.96 10.30 -6.99
N MET A 149 -10.93 9.38 -7.08
CA MET A 149 -12.34 9.73 -7.13
C MET A 149 -12.76 10.48 -5.86
N GLY A 150 -13.47 11.60 -6.02
CA GLY A 150 -13.89 12.46 -4.92
C GLY A 150 -12.85 13.48 -4.46
N SER A 151 -11.56 13.31 -4.79
CA SER A 151 -10.52 14.29 -4.43
C SER A 151 -10.79 15.67 -5.05
N PRO A 152 -10.61 16.78 -4.31
CA PRO A 152 -10.66 18.13 -4.87
C PRO A 152 -9.65 18.37 -6.01
N SER A 153 -8.54 17.62 -6.02
CA SER A 153 -7.48 17.69 -7.02
C SER A 153 -7.43 16.48 -7.95
N ALA A 154 -8.51 15.70 -8.07
CA ALA A 154 -8.52 14.40 -8.74
C ALA A 154 -7.76 14.33 -10.07
N ARG A 155 -7.97 15.29 -10.99
CA ARG A 155 -7.25 15.33 -12.29
C ARG A 155 -5.74 15.47 -12.14
N LYS A 156 -5.27 16.28 -11.19
CA LYS A 156 -3.85 16.47 -10.88
C LYS A 156 -3.28 15.21 -10.25
N ASP A 157 -4.01 14.60 -9.33
CA ASP A 157 -3.58 13.38 -8.62
C ASP A 157 -3.41 12.21 -9.60
N VAL A 158 -4.40 11.98 -10.48
CA VAL A 158 -4.29 10.96 -11.55
C VAL A 158 -3.10 11.24 -12.46
N LYS A 159 -2.87 12.51 -12.82
CA LYS A 159 -1.71 12.87 -13.66
C LYS A 159 -0.39 12.53 -12.96
N GLN A 160 -0.28 12.82 -11.66
CA GLN A 160 0.91 12.52 -10.87
C GLN A 160 1.14 11.01 -10.75
N LEU A 161 0.10 10.22 -10.45
CA LEU A 161 0.17 8.76 -10.42
C LEU A 161 0.60 8.19 -11.77
N LYS A 162 -0.03 8.65 -12.86
CA LYS A 162 0.31 8.20 -14.22
C LYS A 162 1.76 8.54 -14.59
N GLN A 163 2.24 9.73 -14.22
CA GLN A 163 3.64 10.11 -14.44
C GLN A 163 4.61 9.20 -13.68
N ALA A 164 4.32 8.88 -12.41
CA ALA A 164 5.12 7.96 -11.63
C ALA A 164 5.15 6.55 -12.23
N VAL A 165 3.97 6.00 -12.59
CA VAL A 165 3.87 4.67 -13.21
C VAL A 165 4.68 4.57 -14.50
N LEU A 166 4.51 5.55 -15.40
CA LEU A 166 5.19 5.56 -16.71
C LEU A 166 6.69 5.89 -16.63
N SER A 167 7.21 6.28 -15.47
CA SER A 167 8.65 6.54 -15.28
C SER A 167 9.50 5.29 -15.09
N ARG A 168 8.87 4.11 -14.93
CA ARG A 168 9.53 2.81 -14.75
C ARG A 168 9.01 1.79 -15.77
N PRO A 169 9.67 0.63 -15.93
CA PRO A 169 9.18 -0.43 -16.81
C PRO A 169 7.73 -0.82 -16.48
N GLN A 170 7.02 -1.29 -17.51
CA GLN A 170 5.65 -1.77 -17.35
C GLN A 170 5.61 -2.99 -16.43
N PRO A 171 4.55 -3.12 -15.61
CA PRO A 171 4.37 -4.30 -14.76
C PRO A 171 4.12 -5.57 -15.59
N ASN A 172 4.46 -6.71 -14.98
CA ASN A 172 4.13 -8.02 -15.52
C ASN A 172 2.60 -8.27 -15.40
N PRO A 173 1.90 -8.62 -16.50
CA PRO A 173 0.46 -8.88 -16.48
C PRO A 173 0.03 -10.02 -15.55
N GLU A 174 0.83 -11.07 -15.41
CA GLU A 174 0.56 -12.18 -14.48
C GLU A 174 0.63 -11.70 -13.03
N SER A 175 1.61 -10.86 -12.70
CA SER A 175 1.72 -10.26 -11.37
C SER A 175 0.58 -9.28 -11.06
N LEU A 176 0.06 -8.57 -12.07
CA LEU A 176 -1.16 -7.78 -11.91
C LEU A 176 -2.37 -8.65 -11.55
N LEU A 177 -2.50 -9.84 -12.16
CA LEU A 177 -3.56 -10.80 -11.82
C LEU A 177 -3.41 -11.31 -10.39
N VAL A 178 -2.20 -11.71 -9.99
CA VAL A 178 -1.90 -12.13 -8.62
C VAL A 178 -2.29 -11.04 -7.62
N GLY A 179 -1.93 -9.78 -7.90
CA GLY A 179 -2.29 -8.66 -7.04
C GLY A 179 -3.81 -8.42 -6.93
N LEU A 180 -4.58 -8.61 -8.01
CA LEU A 180 -6.05 -8.54 -7.95
C LEU A 180 -6.66 -9.70 -7.16
N ASN A 181 -6.12 -10.91 -7.32
CA ASN A 181 -6.55 -12.08 -6.54
C ASN A 181 -6.28 -11.87 -5.05
N ILE A 182 -5.13 -11.32 -4.68
CA ILE A 182 -4.82 -10.94 -3.29
C ILE A 182 -5.87 -9.96 -2.75
N LEU A 183 -6.23 -8.92 -3.49
CA LEU A 183 -7.27 -7.96 -3.07
C LEU A 183 -8.66 -8.60 -2.98
N ALA A 184 -8.95 -9.63 -3.78
CA ALA A 184 -10.21 -10.34 -3.76
C ALA A 184 -10.33 -11.33 -2.58
N ASP A 185 -9.25 -12.05 -2.29
CA ASP A 185 -9.33 -13.28 -1.49
C ASP A 185 -8.73 -13.12 -0.09
N VAL A 186 -7.77 -12.22 0.12
CA VAL A 186 -7.10 -12.08 1.41
C VAL A 186 -8.03 -11.45 2.45
N ASP A 187 -8.10 -12.12 3.60
CA ASP A 187 -8.79 -11.67 4.80
C ASP A 187 -7.87 -11.81 6.01
N LEU A 188 -7.32 -10.69 6.46
CA LEU A 188 -6.45 -10.61 7.63
C LEU A 188 -7.20 -10.15 8.89
N ARG A 189 -8.54 -10.01 8.87
CA ARG A 189 -9.29 -9.40 9.99
C ARG A 189 -9.05 -10.13 11.31
N ASP A 190 -9.16 -11.46 11.30
CA ASP A 190 -8.96 -12.28 12.50
C ASP A 190 -7.50 -12.28 12.96
N ALA A 191 -6.56 -12.48 12.02
CA ALA A 191 -5.13 -12.48 12.32
C ALA A 191 -4.65 -11.11 12.84
N LEU A 192 -5.23 -10.01 12.38
CA LEU A 192 -4.88 -8.67 12.82
C LEU A 192 -5.13 -8.44 14.32
N THR A 193 -6.02 -9.22 14.95
CA THR A 193 -6.26 -9.16 16.40
C THR A 193 -5.08 -9.63 17.23
N SER A 194 -4.16 -10.43 16.66
CA SER A 194 -2.93 -10.87 17.32
C SER A 194 -1.71 -10.00 17.01
N LEU A 195 -1.89 -8.84 16.35
CA LEU A 195 -0.78 -7.94 16.03
C LEU A 195 -0.11 -7.41 17.30
N SER A 196 1.20 -7.63 17.43
CA SER A 196 1.96 -7.27 18.64
C SER A 196 2.77 -5.97 18.51
N VAL A 197 2.84 -5.40 17.31
CA VAL A 197 3.62 -4.17 17.04
C VAL A 197 2.72 -2.93 17.06
N PRO A 198 3.25 -1.75 17.42
CA PRO A 198 2.49 -0.50 17.31
C PRO A 198 2.02 -0.29 15.87
N MET A 199 0.75 0.11 15.71
CA MET A 199 0.13 0.32 14.41
C MET A 199 -0.51 1.70 14.30
N LEU A 200 -0.25 2.39 13.18
CA LEU A 200 -0.96 3.58 12.73
C LEU A 200 -1.71 3.29 11.43
N ARG A 201 -2.97 3.67 11.37
CA ARG A 201 -3.84 3.48 10.20
C ARG A 201 -4.25 4.83 9.62
N LEU A 202 -3.86 5.08 8.38
CA LEU A 202 -4.05 6.34 7.65
C LEU A 202 -5.13 6.16 6.58
N TYR A 203 -6.21 6.96 6.63
CA TYR A 203 -7.35 6.84 5.72
C TYR A 203 -7.70 8.15 5.03
N GLY A 204 -8.12 8.11 3.77
CA GLY A 204 -8.79 9.22 3.12
C GLY A 204 -10.29 9.16 3.36
N ARG A 205 -10.90 10.27 3.80
CA ARG A 205 -12.35 10.35 4.02
C ARG A 205 -13.16 10.09 2.75
N LEU A 206 -12.60 10.41 1.59
CA LEU A 206 -13.25 10.33 0.27
C LEU A 206 -12.90 9.04 -0.48
N ASP A 207 -12.20 8.09 0.17
CA ASP A 207 -11.73 6.86 -0.45
C ASP A 207 -12.89 5.95 -0.89
N GLY A 208 -12.94 5.67 -2.19
CA GLY A 208 -13.95 4.80 -2.81
C GLY A 208 -13.61 3.31 -2.78
N LEU A 209 -12.37 2.95 -2.47
CA LEU A 209 -11.88 1.57 -2.40
C LEU A 209 -11.83 1.04 -0.97
N VAL A 210 -11.43 1.89 -0.02
CA VAL A 210 -11.42 1.60 1.41
C VAL A 210 -12.36 2.56 2.12
N PRO A 211 -13.66 2.20 2.28
CA PRO A 211 -14.63 3.10 2.88
C PRO A 211 -14.24 3.46 4.32
N ILE A 212 -14.39 4.73 4.71
CA ILE A 212 -14.02 5.21 6.05
C ILE A 212 -14.66 4.43 7.21
N LYS A 213 -15.80 3.78 6.96
CA LYS A 213 -16.46 2.91 7.95
C LYS A 213 -15.57 1.73 8.39
N VAL A 214 -14.66 1.25 7.53
CA VAL A 214 -13.65 0.24 7.88
C VAL A 214 -12.74 0.74 9.01
N ALA A 215 -12.36 2.03 9.01
CA ALA A 215 -11.54 2.61 10.08
C ALA A 215 -12.25 2.57 11.44
N ASN A 216 -13.56 2.85 11.44
CA ASN A 216 -14.38 2.76 12.65
C ASN A 216 -14.53 1.29 13.11
N ASP A 217 -14.90 0.39 12.20
CA ASP A 217 -15.07 -1.04 12.48
C ASP A 217 -13.75 -1.62 13.08
N LEU A 218 -12.58 -1.22 12.56
CA LEU A 218 -11.29 -1.67 13.09
C LEU A 218 -10.90 -0.98 14.40
N SER A 219 -11.34 0.25 14.67
CA SER A 219 -11.03 0.91 15.94
C SER A 219 -11.78 0.27 17.11
N GLU A 220 -12.96 -0.28 16.85
CA GLU A 220 -13.68 -1.11 17.83
C GLU A 220 -12.97 -2.46 18.08
N GLN A 221 -12.44 -3.08 17.03
CA GLN A 221 -11.73 -4.37 17.13
C GLN A 221 -10.30 -4.25 17.66
N LEU A 222 -9.61 -3.15 17.36
CA LEU A 222 -8.19 -2.93 17.65
C LEU A 222 -7.99 -1.59 18.40
N PRO A 223 -8.54 -1.43 19.61
CA PRO A 223 -8.54 -0.15 20.33
C PRO A 223 -7.15 0.32 20.75
N HIS A 224 -6.13 -0.55 20.68
CA HIS A 224 -4.73 -0.24 20.98
C HIS A 224 -3.99 0.40 19.79
N THR A 225 -4.62 0.51 18.61
CA THR A 225 -4.00 1.04 17.40
C THR A 225 -4.41 2.49 17.15
N GLN A 226 -3.50 3.29 16.61
CA GLN A 226 -3.78 4.68 16.24
C GLN A 226 -4.47 4.76 14.87
N GLN A 227 -5.25 5.81 14.64
CA GLN A 227 -5.81 6.13 13.33
C GLN A 227 -5.78 7.62 13.05
N PHE A 228 -5.66 7.98 11.77
CA PHE A 228 -5.80 9.35 11.30
C PHE A 228 -6.58 9.39 9.98
N VAL A 229 -7.47 10.38 9.85
CA VAL A 229 -8.36 10.54 8.70
C VAL A 229 -8.10 11.87 8.01
N PHE A 230 -7.62 11.78 6.78
CA PHE A 230 -7.40 12.90 5.88
C PHE A 230 -8.74 13.36 5.29
N ASN A 231 -9.12 14.61 5.54
CA ASN A 231 -10.47 15.09 5.26
C ASN A 231 -10.73 15.34 3.78
N GLN A 232 -9.71 15.63 2.99
CA GLN A 232 -9.80 15.97 1.58
C GLN A 232 -9.14 14.91 0.67
N SER A 233 -8.51 13.90 1.26
CA SER A 233 -7.94 12.78 0.53
C SER A 233 -8.97 11.71 0.15
N SER A 234 -8.76 11.15 -1.04
CA SER A 234 -9.29 9.85 -1.45
C SER A 234 -8.25 8.76 -1.16
N HIS A 235 -7.93 7.87 -2.09
CA HIS A 235 -7.05 6.72 -1.86
C HIS A 235 -5.55 7.04 -1.76
N ALA A 236 -5.11 8.28 -2.05
CA ALA A 236 -3.71 8.68 -2.06
C ALA A 236 -3.46 9.94 -1.18
N PRO A 237 -3.54 9.84 0.16
CA PRO A 237 -3.33 10.97 1.05
C PRO A 237 -1.92 11.57 0.98
N PHE A 238 -0.91 10.74 0.68
CA PHE A 238 0.47 11.18 0.47
C PHE A 238 0.68 12.08 -0.76
N ILE A 239 -0.32 12.18 -1.65
CA ILE A 239 -0.35 13.14 -2.77
C ILE A 239 -1.19 14.37 -2.40
N THR A 240 -2.38 14.14 -1.85
CA THR A 240 -3.41 15.17 -1.68
C THR A 240 -3.22 16.05 -0.45
N GLU A 241 -2.84 15.46 0.67
CA GLU A 241 -2.60 16.12 1.96
C GLU A 241 -1.18 15.76 2.45
N HIS A 242 -0.19 15.98 1.58
CA HIS A 242 1.19 15.50 1.72
C HIS A 242 1.91 15.93 3.01
N ASP A 243 1.79 17.21 3.38
CA ASP A 243 2.51 17.74 4.54
C ASP A 243 2.00 17.10 5.83
N GLU A 244 0.67 17.02 5.97
CA GLU A 244 0.01 16.33 7.08
C GLU A 244 0.37 14.84 7.10
N PHE A 245 0.41 14.19 5.93
CA PHE A 245 0.86 12.80 5.81
C PHE A 245 2.26 12.57 6.37
N CYS A 246 3.21 13.48 6.08
CA CYS A 246 4.56 13.39 6.60
C CYS A 246 4.65 13.73 8.10
N VAL A 247 3.80 14.62 8.62
CA VAL A 247 3.69 14.91 10.06
C VAL A 247 3.26 13.65 10.81
N GLN A 248 2.16 13.00 10.40
CA GLN A 248 1.64 11.81 11.06
C GLN A 248 2.67 10.67 11.14
N ILE A 249 3.47 10.47 10.08
CA ILE A 249 4.55 9.46 10.08
C ILE A 249 5.63 9.80 11.11
N ARG A 250 6.06 11.07 11.17
CA ARG A 250 7.13 11.50 12.09
C ARG A 250 6.68 11.40 13.54
N GLU A 251 5.49 11.89 13.86
CA GLU A 251 4.94 11.83 15.22
C GLU A 251 4.85 10.39 15.70
N PHE A 252 4.22 9.52 14.91
CA PHE A 252 4.09 8.12 15.25
C PHE A 252 5.43 7.38 15.32
N ALA A 253 6.44 7.78 14.56
CA ALA A 253 7.78 7.18 14.65
C ALA A 253 8.48 7.52 15.99
N HIS A 254 8.21 8.68 16.58
CA HIS A 254 8.83 9.15 17.82
C HIS A 254 8.14 8.68 19.10
N ASP A 255 6.84 8.34 19.04
CA ASP A 255 6.04 7.81 20.17
C ASP A 255 6.54 6.48 20.74
#